data_AF-A0A524Q4M0-F1
#
_entry.id   AF-A0A524Q4M0-F1
#
_cell.length_a   1.000
_cell.length_b   1.000
_cell.length_c   1.000
_cell.angle_alpha   90.00
_cell.angle_beta   90.00
_cell.angle_gamma   90.00
#
_symmetry.space_group_name_H-M   'P 1'
#
loop_
_entity.id
_entity.type
_entity.pdbx_description
1 polymer ?
#
loop_
_entity_poly.entity_id
_entity_poly.type
_entity_poly.pdbx_seq_one_letter_code
_entity_poly.pdbx_strand_id
1 'polypeptide(L)'
;MSFTNCIQDGVKEGRISQAQADEVNGLFDELVEQYNRQMGPGPAQSKAAADAAQAARIEAIQRKRRTLLQAQAWKRADLDMRSYRNGDPAEMGNAALALLEQDTRGTFPSVAQLRDAITRRATSMMDEYLTTFKRDLIGRTRNKATMNNLIREVFGENTGDAAARELAGAWGRASEYLRQRFNSAGGAIAKRQDWGLPQTHSTERVRRVKFEEWRDYIAPRLDMDKMIDERTGLKFSPARLEIALKDVYETIKTDGMATMRPSGAQRGRSVATRRQDHRFLVFRNADSWLQYQQRFGNPDPFDSMIGHIDNMARDIAMMERLGPNPASTITYLQQTMRKAAAGDKVAENRANRKAVQLEDLYGAIMGRNNSPVDSTFAYTMAGTRQLLQSAQLAAASLAAVTDLNFQRITRNFNGLPQVGTINQTLSALMALPRGERSKLAIRLGLTAEGYTTLAAGQMRYVGDISGPEVTRRIADFVMRTSLLSPWTNAGRWAFGMEFLGHL
;
A
#
# COMPACT_ATOMS: atom_id res chain seq x y z
N MET A 1 -19.16 32.09 28.39
CA MET A 1 -18.01 31.20 28.69
C MET A 1 -17.24 31.02 27.40
N SER A 2 -15.93 31.30 27.36
CA SER A 2 -15.15 31.15 26.12
C SER A 2 -14.91 29.66 25.81
N PHE A 3 -14.76 29.33 24.53
CA PHE A 3 -14.48 27.96 24.07
C PHE A 3 -13.21 27.39 24.73
N THR A 4 -12.15 28.18 24.80
CA THR A 4 -10.88 27.80 25.45
C THR A 4 -11.05 27.47 26.93
N ASN A 5 -11.90 28.21 27.66
CA ASN A 5 -12.15 27.92 29.07
C ASN A 5 -12.89 26.58 29.23
N CYS A 6 -13.85 26.28 28.36
CA CYS A 6 -14.54 24.99 28.35
C CYS A 6 -13.57 23.81 28.11
N ILE A 7 -12.62 23.96 27.18
CA ILE A 7 -11.58 22.96 26.93
C ILE A 7 -10.67 22.79 28.16
N GLN A 8 -10.24 23.89 28.78
CA GLN A 8 -9.40 23.86 29.98
C GLN A 8 -10.10 23.21 31.18
N ASP A 9 -11.39 23.46 31.37
CA ASP A 9 -12.16 22.79 32.42
C ASP A 9 -12.26 21.28 32.15
N GLY A 10 -12.39 20.87 30.88
CA GLY A 10 -12.31 19.46 30.49
C GLY A 10 -10.96 18.79 30.82
N VAL A 11 -9.85 19.53 30.79
CA VAL A 11 -8.54 19.05 31.24
C VAL A 11 -8.52 18.88 32.76
N LYS A 12 -8.99 19.89 33.50
CA LYS A 12 -9.05 19.85 34.98
C LYS A 12 -9.91 18.70 35.50
N GLU A 13 -11.01 18.42 34.82
CA GLU A 13 -11.91 17.30 35.11
C GLU A 13 -11.36 15.93 34.68
N GLY A 14 -10.20 15.89 34.02
CA GLY A 14 -9.58 14.66 33.52
C GLY A 14 -10.33 14.02 32.33
N ARG A 15 -11.24 14.76 31.68
CA ARG A 15 -12.02 14.28 30.53
C ARG A 15 -11.20 14.27 29.24
N ILE A 16 -10.22 15.17 29.11
CA ILE A 16 -9.27 15.24 28.01
C ILE A 16 -7.85 15.48 28.52
N SER A 17 -6.84 15.01 27.77
CA SER A 17 -5.44 15.31 28.07
C SER A 17 -5.04 16.71 27.62
N GLN A 18 -3.96 17.26 28.21
CA GLN A 18 -3.42 18.57 27.81
C GLN A 18 -3.08 18.60 26.31
N ALA A 19 -2.47 17.54 25.79
CA ALA A 19 -2.14 17.45 24.36
C ALA A 19 -3.38 17.51 23.45
N GLN A 20 -4.51 16.95 23.89
CA GLN A 20 -5.78 17.06 23.15
C GLN A 20 -6.37 18.47 23.26
N ALA A 21 -6.26 19.11 24.41
CA ALA A 21 -6.68 20.50 24.58
C ALA A 21 -5.88 21.42 23.66
N ASP A 22 -4.56 21.24 23.58
CA ASP A 22 -3.68 22.04 22.72
C ASP A 22 -4.01 21.85 21.23
N GLU A 23 -4.31 20.61 20.81
CA GLU A 23 -4.73 20.29 19.44
C GLU A 23 -6.06 20.96 19.06
N VAL A 24 -7.05 20.91 19.97
CA VAL A 24 -8.37 21.50 19.74
C VAL A 24 -8.32 23.03 19.78
N ASN A 25 -7.55 23.61 20.70
CA ASN A 25 -7.35 25.06 20.76
C ASN A 25 -6.60 25.56 19.52
N GLY A 26 -5.55 24.86 19.07
CA GLY A 26 -4.84 25.22 17.85
C GLY A 26 -5.73 25.14 16.59
N LEU A 27 -6.66 24.17 16.53
CA LEU A 27 -7.67 24.14 15.46
C LEU A 27 -8.68 25.29 15.58
N PHE A 28 -9.12 25.61 16.78
CA PHE A 28 -10.03 26.72 17.02
C PHE A 28 -9.42 28.06 16.60
N ASP A 29 -8.20 28.37 17.04
CA ASP A 29 -7.52 29.64 16.71
C ASP A 29 -7.37 29.82 15.19
N GLU A 30 -7.05 28.72 14.51
CA GLU A 30 -6.97 28.67 13.05
C GLU A 30 -8.32 28.94 12.36
N LEU A 31 -9.39 28.29 12.82
CA LEU A 31 -10.73 28.50 12.27
C LEU A 31 -11.20 29.93 12.53
N VAL A 32 -10.87 30.50 13.69
CA VAL A 32 -11.16 31.91 14.02
C VAL A 32 -10.45 32.83 13.04
N GLU A 33 -9.15 32.65 12.83
CA GLU A 33 -8.38 33.47 11.89
C GLU A 33 -8.97 33.41 10.47
N GLN A 34 -9.37 32.22 10.04
CA GLN A 34 -9.93 32.01 8.70
C GLN A 34 -11.34 32.59 8.56
N TYR A 35 -12.22 32.37 9.53
CA TYR A 35 -13.58 32.90 9.50
C TYR A 35 -13.63 34.41 9.67
N ASN A 36 -12.72 35.01 10.44
CA ASN A 36 -12.61 36.47 10.55
C ASN A 36 -12.41 37.17 9.19
N ARG A 37 -11.84 36.48 8.19
CA ARG A 37 -11.67 37.02 6.83
C ARG A 37 -12.96 37.00 6.00
N GLN A 38 -13.97 36.25 6.44
CA GLN A 38 -15.24 36.05 5.73
C GLN A 38 -16.45 36.61 6.49
N MET A 39 -16.37 36.68 7.82
CA MET A 39 -17.42 37.16 8.72
C MET A 39 -16.81 37.96 9.88
N GLY A 40 -17.62 38.77 10.55
CA GLY A 40 -17.16 39.57 11.68
C GLY A 40 -16.67 38.72 12.88
N PRO A 41 -15.93 39.32 13.83
CA PRO A 41 -15.27 38.58 14.93
C PRO A 41 -16.16 37.70 15.79
N GLY A 42 -17.36 38.17 16.16
CA GLY A 42 -18.31 37.40 16.98
C GLY A 42 -18.85 36.15 16.27
N PRO A 43 -19.44 36.29 15.06
CA PRO A 43 -19.86 35.14 14.25
C PRO A 43 -18.73 34.16 13.93
N ALA A 44 -17.51 34.66 13.63
CA ALA A 44 -16.35 33.84 13.34
C ALA A 44 -15.95 32.96 14.52
N GLN A 45 -15.88 33.53 15.73
CA GLN A 45 -15.60 32.78 16.95
C GLN A 45 -16.65 31.71 17.24
N SER A 46 -17.93 32.04 17.08
CA SER A 46 -19.03 31.09 17.32
C SER A 46 -18.98 29.92 16.35
N LYS A 47 -18.74 30.20 15.05
CA LYS A 47 -18.62 29.16 14.03
C LYS A 47 -17.38 28.30 14.23
N ALA A 48 -16.22 28.93 14.48
CA ALA A 48 -14.97 28.22 14.76
C ALA A 48 -15.09 27.29 15.97
N ALA A 49 -15.76 27.73 17.04
CA ALA A 49 -16.01 26.90 18.21
C ALA A 49 -16.87 25.66 17.87
N ALA A 50 -17.93 25.84 17.09
CA ALA A 50 -18.80 24.75 16.67
C ALA A 50 -18.05 23.71 15.80
N ASP A 51 -17.29 24.18 14.81
CA ASP A 51 -16.56 23.32 13.89
C ASP A 51 -15.37 22.62 14.58
N ALA A 52 -14.63 23.33 15.44
CA ALA A 52 -13.56 22.74 16.25
C ALA A 52 -14.11 21.67 17.20
N ALA A 53 -15.26 21.92 17.85
CA ALA A 53 -15.92 20.93 18.70
C ALA A 53 -16.36 19.70 17.90
N GLN A 54 -16.91 19.90 16.69
CA GLN A 54 -17.32 18.80 15.82
C GLN A 54 -16.10 17.97 15.37
N ALA A 55 -15.03 18.61 14.92
CA ALA A 55 -13.80 17.94 14.52
C ALA A 55 -13.19 17.14 15.70
N ALA A 56 -13.15 17.73 16.89
CA ALA A 56 -12.70 17.07 18.11
C ALA A 56 -13.53 15.82 18.45
N ARG A 57 -14.87 15.88 18.30
CA ARG A 57 -15.76 14.75 18.50
C ARG A 57 -15.49 13.62 17.49
N ILE A 58 -15.33 13.95 16.21
CA ILE A 58 -15.03 12.96 15.16
C ILE A 58 -13.71 12.26 15.47
N GLU A 59 -12.67 13.03 15.78
CA GLU A 59 -11.35 12.48 16.10
C GLU A 59 -11.38 11.62 17.37
N ALA A 60 -12.12 12.03 18.41
CA ALA A 60 -12.30 11.22 19.62
C ALA A 60 -12.98 9.86 19.31
N ILE A 61 -14.00 9.84 18.46
CA ILE A 61 -14.66 8.61 18.00
C ILE A 61 -13.68 7.73 17.22
N GLN A 62 -12.91 8.30 16.29
CA GLN A 62 -11.92 7.55 15.51
C GLN A 62 -10.81 6.98 16.40
N ARG A 63 -10.31 7.75 17.38
CA ARG A 63 -9.34 7.26 18.37
C ARG A 63 -9.90 6.10 19.18
N LYS A 64 -11.11 6.23 19.72
CA LYS A 64 -11.77 5.14 20.46
C LYS A 64 -11.91 3.88 19.60
N ARG A 65 -12.37 4.03 18.36
CA ARG A 65 -12.49 2.93 17.39
C ARG A 65 -11.14 2.26 17.13
N ARG A 66 -10.09 3.03 16.88
CA ARG A 66 -8.73 2.50 16.64
C ARG A 66 -8.19 1.76 17.86
N THR A 67 -8.40 2.27 19.07
CA THR A 67 -8.01 1.59 20.32
C THR A 67 -8.71 0.25 20.47
N LEU A 68 -10.02 0.17 20.19
CA LEU A 68 -10.77 -1.10 20.27
C LEU A 68 -10.29 -2.11 19.22
N LEU A 69 -10.10 -1.67 17.97
CA LEU A 69 -9.53 -2.53 16.91
C LEU A 69 -8.12 -3.02 17.26
N GLN A 70 -7.31 -2.17 17.90
CA GLN A 70 -5.97 -2.53 18.34
C GLN A 70 -6.01 -3.59 19.46
N ALA A 71 -6.89 -3.43 20.44
CA ALA A 71 -7.07 -4.41 21.51
C ALA A 71 -7.58 -5.76 20.96
N GLN A 72 -8.50 -5.73 19.99
CA GLN A 72 -8.97 -6.93 19.29
C GLN A 72 -7.82 -7.62 18.54
N ALA A 73 -6.95 -6.85 17.88
CA ALA A 73 -5.79 -7.39 17.17
C ALA A 73 -4.80 -8.07 18.13
N TRP A 74 -4.52 -7.48 19.30
CA TRP A 74 -3.68 -8.12 20.32
C TRP A 74 -4.29 -9.41 20.85
N LYS A 75 -5.59 -9.40 21.16
CA LYS A 75 -6.29 -10.61 21.60
C LYS A 75 -6.25 -11.70 20.53
N ARG A 76 -6.47 -11.35 19.27
CA ARG A 76 -6.38 -12.30 18.15
C ARG A 76 -4.96 -12.86 18.03
N ALA A 77 -3.95 -12.00 18.04
CA ALA A 77 -2.55 -12.42 17.96
C ALA A 77 -2.18 -13.37 19.10
N ASP A 78 -2.62 -13.13 20.34
CA ASP A 78 -2.42 -14.05 21.48
C ASP A 78 -3.09 -15.42 21.24
N LEU A 79 -4.33 -15.44 20.74
CA LEU A 79 -5.02 -16.70 20.41
C LEU A 79 -4.28 -17.48 19.32
N ASP A 80 -3.82 -16.80 18.28
CA ASP A 80 -3.09 -17.41 17.18
C ASP A 80 -1.76 -17.99 17.66
N MET A 81 -1.02 -17.24 18.47
CA MET A 81 0.23 -17.68 19.10
C MET A 81 0.03 -18.93 19.95
N ARG A 82 -1.09 -19.04 20.68
CA ARG A 82 -1.45 -20.23 21.48
C ARG A 82 -1.94 -21.39 20.65
N SER A 83 -2.61 -21.14 19.52
CA SER A 83 -3.07 -22.20 18.62
C SER A 83 -1.91 -22.85 17.85
N TYR A 84 -0.83 -22.10 17.64
CA TYR A 84 0.33 -22.58 16.91
C TYR A 84 1.04 -23.68 17.71
N ARG A 85 1.15 -24.89 17.12
CA ARG A 85 1.83 -26.05 17.73
C ARG A 85 1.38 -26.32 19.18
N ASN A 86 0.06 -26.26 19.43
CA ASN A 86 -0.54 -26.48 20.75
C ASN A 86 0.00 -25.54 21.85
N GLY A 87 0.53 -24.37 21.47
CA GLY A 87 0.98 -23.35 22.41
C GLY A 87 2.35 -23.63 23.03
N ASP A 88 3.18 -24.46 22.40
CA ASP A 88 4.55 -24.73 22.85
C ASP A 88 5.34 -23.42 23.04
N PRO A 89 5.78 -23.10 24.27
CA PRO A 89 6.59 -21.91 24.55
C PRO A 89 7.84 -21.80 23.68
N ALA A 90 8.45 -22.92 23.29
CA ALA A 90 9.63 -22.94 22.43
C ALA A 90 9.34 -22.46 21.00
N GLU A 91 8.08 -22.56 20.54
CA GLU A 91 7.63 -22.22 19.19
C GLU A 91 7.00 -20.81 19.09
N MET A 92 6.85 -20.07 20.20
CA MET A 92 6.28 -18.72 20.20
C MET A 92 6.98 -17.79 19.19
N GLY A 93 8.31 -17.92 19.05
CA GLY A 93 9.06 -17.16 18.04
C GLY A 93 8.64 -17.47 16.60
N ASN A 94 8.38 -18.73 16.29
CA ASN A 94 7.92 -19.14 14.95
C ASN A 94 6.46 -18.78 14.75
N ALA A 95 5.62 -18.88 15.78
CA ALA A 95 4.24 -18.42 15.75
C ALA A 95 4.15 -16.92 15.42
N ALA A 96 5.02 -16.10 16.00
CA ALA A 96 5.06 -14.66 15.73
C ALA A 96 5.47 -14.36 14.27
N LEU A 97 6.41 -15.12 13.72
CA LEU A 97 6.81 -15.01 12.32
C LEU A 97 5.69 -15.47 11.36
N ALA A 98 4.96 -16.53 11.73
CA ALA A 98 3.81 -17.04 10.97
C ALA A 98 2.64 -16.05 10.89
N LEU A 99 2.57 -15.06 11.80
CA LEU A 99 1.61 -13.96 11.66
C LEU A 99 1.93 -13.04 10.47
N LEU A 100 3.19 -12.96 10.07
CA LEU A 100 3.66 -12.07 8.99
C LEU A 100 3.80 -12.78 7.65
N GLU A 101 4.42 -13.96 7.63
CA GLU A 101 4.77 -14.69 6.41
C GLU A 101 4.01 -16.01 6.30
N GLN A 102 3.92 -16.58 5.10
CA GLN A 102 3.29 -17.88 4.90
C GLN A 102 4.00 -18.98 5.70
N ASP A 103 3.22 -19.72 6.48
CA ASP A 103 3.66 -20.90 7.21
C ASP A 103 2.67 -22.04 6.98
N THR A 104 3.17 -23.28 6.92
CA THR A 104 2.36 -24.47 6.63
C THR A 104 1.85 -25.17 7.90
N ARG A 105 2.18 -24.66 9.08
CA ARG A 105 1.88 -25.25 10.40
C ARG A 105 0.81 -24.46 11.14
N GLY A 106 0.70 -23.14 10.89
CA GLY A 106 -0.35 -22.28 11.41
C GLY A 106 -1.71 -22.53 10.75
N THR A 107 -2.79 -22.42 11.52
CA THR A 107 -4.18 -22.54 11.06
C THR A 107 -4.85 -21.19 10.79
N PHE A 108 -4.08 -20.10 10.88
CA PHE A 108 -4.53 -18.73 10.70
C PHE A 108 -3.83 -18.10 9.50
N PRO A 109 -4.46 -17.11 8.83
CA PRO A 109 -3.83 -16.42 7.72
C PRO A 109 -2.73 -15.48 8.20
N SER A 110 -1.64 -15.39 7.43
CA SER A 110 -0.57 -14.41 7.65
C SER A 110 -0.85 -13.07 6.94
N VAL A 111 -0.08 -12.02 7.26
CA VAL A 111 -0.10 -10.76 6.52
C VAL A 111 0.18 -10.99 5.04
N ALA A 112 1.16 -11.83 4.69
CA ALA A 112 1.48 -12.16 3.30
C ALA A 112 0.29 -12.80 2.56
N GLN A 113 -0.38 -13.78 3.17
CA GLN A 113 -1.55 -14.44 2.56
C GLN A 113 -2.74 -13.48 2.40
N LEU A 114 -2.98 -12.61 3.39
CA LEU A 114 -4.02 -11.59 3.31
C LEU A 114 -3.73 -10.57 2.21
N ARG A 115 -2.49 -10.10 2.09
CA ARG A 115 -2.06 -9.18 1.01
C ARG A 115 -2.34 -9.80 -0.35
N ASP A 116 -1.97 -11.07 -0.54
CA ASP A 116 -2.20 -11.78 -1.80
C ASP A 116 -3.71 -11.90 -2.11
N ALA A 117 -4.52 -12.26 -1.12
CA ALA A 117 -5.97 -12.36 -1.29
C ALA A 117 -6.61 -11.00 -1.65
N ILE A 118 -6.21 -9.91 -0.98
CA ILE A 118 -6.69 -8.56 -1.26
C ILE A 118 -6.26 -8.12 -2.66
N THR A 119 -5.00 -8.36 -3.02
CA THR A 119 -4.46 -8.02 -4.34
C THR A 119 -5.22 -8.76 -5.44
N ARG A 120 -5.38 -10.07 -5.30
CA ARG A 120 -6.13 -10.92 -6.24
C ARG A 120 -7.57 -10.43 -6.43
N ARG A 121 -8.25 -10.06 -5.33
CA ARG A 121 -9.61 -9.52 -5.39
C ARG A 121 -9.68 -8.16 -6.08
N ALA A 122 -8.72 -7.27 -5.85
CA ALA A 122 -8.67 -5.99 -6.56
C ALA A 122 -8.38 -6.19 -8.05
N THR A 123 -7.41 -7.05 -8.40
CA THR A 123 -7.08 -7.36 -9.80
C THR A 123 -8.19 -8.10 -10.53
N SER A 124 -9.00 -8.91 -9.83
CA SER A 124 -10.14 -9.61 -10.44
C SER A 124 -11.22 -8.65 -10.95
N MET A 125 -11.31 -7.45 -10.37
CA MET A 125 -12.21 -6.38 -10.83
C MET A 125 -11.68 -5.65 -12.07
N MET A 126 -10.42 -5.92 -12.44
CA MET A 126 -9.63 -5.26 -13.49
C MET A 126 -9.08 -6.29 -14.50
N ASP A 127 -9.76 -7.42 -14.70
CA ASP A 127 -9.35 -8.47 -15.63
C ASP A 127 -9.19 -7.95 -17.07
N GLU A 128 -10.16 -7.19 -17.58
CA GLU A 128 -10.09 -6.56 -18.90
C GLU A 128 -8.94 -5.55 -19.01
N TYR A 129 -8.71 -4.78 -17.94
CA TYR A 129 -7.62 -3.81 -17.87
C TYR A 129 -6.26 -4.49 -17.96
N LEU A 130 -6.04 -5.54 -17.15
CA LEU A 130 -4.76 -6.24 -17.09
C LEU A 130 -4.46 -6.95 -18.41
N THR A 131 -5.47 -7.52 -19.05
CA THR A 131 -5.29 -8.19 -20.33
C THR A 131 -5.08 -7.22 -21.49
N THR A 132 -5.70 -6.04 -21.44
CA THR A 132 -5.55 -4.97 -22.46
C THR A 132 -4.17 -4.32 -22.40
N PHE A 133 -3.67 -3.99 -21.20
CA PHE A 133 -2.42 -3.24 -21.02
C PHE A 133 -1.22 -4.11 -20.66
N LYS A 134 -1.33 -5.43 -20.83
CA LYS A 134 -0.20 -6.35 -20.59
C LYS A 134 1.03 -5.93 -21.39
N ARG A 135 2.20 -5.95 -20.72
CA ARG A 135 3.47 -5.65 -21.37
C ARG A 135 3.86 -6.78 -22.34
N ASP A 136 4.45 -6.42 -23.46
CA ASP A 136 5.04 -7.39 -24.39
C ASP A 136 6.40 -7.93 -23.88
N LEU A 137 7.00 -8.86 -24.62
CA LEU A 137 8.28 -9.50 -24.26
C LEU A 137 9.46 -8.52 -24.15
N ILE A 138 9.34 -7.33 -24.74
CA ILE A 138 10.35 -6.26 -24.66
C ILE A 138 9.97 -5.16 -23.67
N GLY A 139 8.87 -5.34 -22.92
CA GLY A 139 8.45 -4.47 -21.83
C GLY A 139 7.62 -3.25 -22.24
N ARG A 140 7.12 -3.19 -23.49
CA ARG A 140 6.27 -2.10 -23.95
C ARG A 140 4.81 -2.36 -23.59
N THR A 141 4.15 -1.33 -23.05
CA THR A 141 2.70 -1.31 -22.87
C THR A 141 2.03 -1.12 -24.24
N ARG A 142 1.15 -2.05 -24.62
CA ARG A 142 0.31 -1.91 -25.83
C ARG A 142 -0.76 -0.83 -25.63
N ASN A 143 -1.33 -0.29 -26.71
CA ASN A 143 -2.49 0.61 -26.68
C ASN A 143 -2.33 1.90 -25.86
N LYS A 144 -1.23 2.63 -26.04
CA LYS A 144 -0.99 3.92 -25.36
C LYS A 144 -2.12 4.95 -25.55
N ALA A 145 -2.75 4.97 -26.73
CA ALA A 145 -3.89 5.85 -27.00
C ALA A 145 -5.08 5.52 -26.09
N THR A 146 -5.44 4.23 -25.97
CA THR A 146 -6.49 3.76 -25.05
C THR A 146 -6.12 4.01 -23.59
N MET A 147 -4.83 3.93 -23.22
CA MET A 147 -4.38 4.28 -21.86
C MET A 147 -4.59 5.78 -21.57
N ASN A 148 -4.26 6.67 -22.50
CA ASN A 148 -4.50 8.10 -22.32
C ASN A 148 -5.99 8.41 -22.23
N ASN A 149 -6.81 7.78 -23.08
CA ASN A 149 -8.27 7.91 -23.01
C ASN A 149 -8.81 7.40 -21.67
N LEU A 150 -8.31 6.27 -21.16
CA LEU A 150 -8.68 5.74 -19.86
C LEU A 150 -8.39 6.75 -18.75
N ILE A 151 -7.22 7.40 -18.76
CA ILE A 151 -6.88 8.38 -17.73
C ILE A 151 -7.84 9.56 -17.81
N ARG A 152 -8.13 10.07 -19.01
CA ARG A 152 -9.13 11.12 -19.23
C ARG A 152 -10.50 10.74 -18.67
N GLU A 153 -10.98 9.53 -18.95
CA GLU A 153 -12.24 8.99 -18.40
C GLU A 153 -12.18 8.85 -16.86
N VAL A 154 -11.04 8.44 -16.29
CA VAL A 154 -10.83 8.39 -14.83
C VAL A 154 -10.90 9.78 -14.18
N PHE A 155 -10.51 10.83 -14.90
CA PHE A 155 -10.65 12.23 -14.47
C PHE A 155 -12.03 12.84 -14.80
N GLY A 156 -12.96 12.06 -15.38
CA GLY A 156 -14.32 12.49 -15.70
C GLY A 156 -14.46 13.18 -17.07
N GLU A 157 -13.43 13.12 -17.92
CA GLU A 157 -13.49 13.64 -19.28
C GLU A 157 -14.11 12.59 -20.21
N ASN A 158 -15.12 12.97 -21.00
CA ASN A 158 -15.72 12.08 -21.99
C ASN A 158 -14.89 12.06 -23.27
N THR A 159 -14.22 10.94 -23.51
CA THR A 159 -13.36 10.69 -24.67
C THR A 159 -14.10 10.08 -25.86
N GLY A 160 -15.34 9.61 -25.66
CA GLY A 160 -16.10 8.84 -26.64
C GLY A 160 -15.64 7.39 -26.81
N ASP A 161 -14.60 6.95 -26.11
CA ASP A 161 -14.05 5.59 -26.15
C ASP A 161 -14.75 4.71 -25.10
N ALA A 162 -15.67 3.87 -25.57
CA ALA A 162 -16.45 2.98 -24.70
C ALA A 162 -15.56 1.99 -23.91
N ALA A 163 -14.47 1.50 -24.53
CA ALA A 163 -13.54 0.60 -23.87
C ALA A 163 -12.78 1.33 -22.76
N ALA A 164 -12.27 2.54 -23.04
CA ALA A 164 -11.61 3.37 -22.03
C ALA A 164 -12.53 3.67 -20.82
N ARG A 165 -13.80 3.96 -21.07
CA ARG A 165 -14.80 4.21 -20.01
C ARG A 165 -15.06 2.99 -19.15
N GLU A 166 -15.20 1.81 -19.76
CA GLU A 166 -15.39 0.56 -19.03
C GLU A 166 -14.19 0.25 -18.12
N LEU A 167 -12.98 0.45 -18.65
CA LEU A 167 -11.72 0.24 -17.94
C LEU A 167 -11.53 1.25 -16.78
N ALA A 168 -11.92 2.52 -16.98
CA ALA A 168 -11.96 3.53 -15.93
C ALA A 168 -12.95 3.14 -14.81
N GLY A 169 -14.12 2.62 -15.18
CA GLY A 169 -15.10 2.09 -14.23
C GLY A 169 -14.58 0.90 -13.42
N ALA A 170 -13.84 -0.01 -14.06
CA ALA A 170 -13.17 -1.13 -13.40
C ALA A 170 -12.16 -0.65 -12.34
N TRP A 171 -11.33 0.34 -12.69
CA TRP A 171 -10.43 0.99 -11.74
C TRP A 171 -11.17 1.64 -10.57
N GLY A 172 -12.24 2.38 -10.85
CA GLY A 172 -13.06 3.03 -9.81
C GLY A 172 -13.61 2.02 -8.80
N ARG A 173 -14.09 0.85 -9.26
CA ARG A 173 -14.56 -0.23 -8.37
C ARG A 173 -13.43 -0.82 -7.53
N ALA A 174 -12.28 -1.12 -8.14
CA ALA A 174 -11.14 -1.70 -7.44
C ALA A 174 -10.55 -0.77 -6.38
N SER A 175 -10.37 0.51 -6.72
CA SER A 175 -9.87 1.53 -5.79
C SER A 175 -10.86 1.83 -4.65
N GLU A 176 -12.17 1.86 -4.93
CA GLU A 176 -13.18 2.04 -3.88
C GLU A 176 -13.25 0.82 -2.95
N TYR A 177 -13.14 -0.40 -3.47
CA TYR A 177 -13.01 -1.62 -2.68
C TYR A 177 -11.85 -1.53 -1.69
N LEU A 178 -10.67 -1.13 -2.18
CA LEU A 178 -9.48 -0.97 -1.33
C LEU A 178 -9.66 0.15 -0.29
N ARG A 179 -10.24 1.30 -0.67
CA ARG A 179 -10.50 2.42 0.24
C ARG A 179 -11.44 2.02 1.38
N GLN A 180 -12.55 1.36 1.05
CA GLN A 180 -13.53 0.90 2.04
C GLN A 180 -12.92 -0.12 2.99
N ARG A 181 -12.14 -1.07 2.47
CA ARG A 181 -11.48 -2.11 3.27
C ARG A 181 -10.37 -1.54 4.17
N PHE A 182 -9.62 -0.55 3.68
CA PHE A 182 -8.68 0.21 4.52
C PHE A 182 -9.39 0.94 5.66
N ASN A 183 -10.53 1.56 5.37
CA ASN A 183 -11.32 2.24 6.39
C ASN A 183 -11.96 1.28 7.39
N SER A 184 -12.37 0.08 6.98
CA SER A 184 -12.85 -0.94 7.91
C SER A 184 -11.76 -1.43 8.85
N ALA A 185 -10.52 -1.51 8.36
CA ALA A 185 -9.35 -1.93 9.15
C ALA A 185 -8.82 -0.87 10.14
N GLY A 186 -9.44 0.33 10.18
CA GLY A 186 -9.12 1.41 11.14
C GLY A 186 -8.61 2.71 10.50
N GLY A 187 -8.50 2.73 9.17
CA GLY A 187 -8.18 3.93 8.40
C GLY A 187 -9.38 4.87 8.27
N ALA A 188 -9.14 6.06 7.73
CA ALA A 188 -10.18 7.04 7.45
C ALA A 188 -9.85 7.89 6.21
N ILE A 189 -9.76 7.23 5.06
CA ILE A 189 -9.61 7.86 3.74
C ILE A 189 -10.99 8.35 3.28
N ALA A 190 -11.14 9.67 3.10
CA ALA A 190 -12.37 10.27 2.59
C ALA A 190 -12.67 9.82 1.14
N LYS A 191 -13.95 9.69 0.82
CA LYS A 191 -14.39 9.50 -0.57
C LYS A 191 -14.39 10.86 -1.26
N ARG A 192 -13.79 10.92 -2.43
CA ARG A 192 -13.65 12.13 -3.26
C ARG A 192 -14.15 11.80 -4.65
N GLN A 193 -15.11 12.56 -5.15
CA GLN A 193 -15.65 12.36 -6.51
C GLN A 193 -14.63 12.80 -7.58
N ASP A 194 -13.71 13.67 -7.20
CA ASP A 194 -12.66 14.25 -8.04
C ASP A 194 -11.32 13.51 -7.92
N TRP A 195 -11.27 12.39 -7.19
CA TRP A 195 -10.07 11.57 -7.11
C TRP A 195 -10.01 10.59 -8.28
N GLY A 196 -9.02 10.78 -9.16
CA GLY A 196 -8.77 9.90 -10.30
C GLY A 196 -7.72 8.82 -10.01
N LEU A 197 -6.45 9.23 -9.85
CA LEU A 197 -5.30 8.33 -9.74
C LEU A 197 -4.43 8.61 -8.52
N PRO A 198 -3.72 7.59 -8.00
CA PRO A 198 -2.67 7.76 -7.01
C PRO A 198 -1.55 8.66 -7.56
N GLN A 199 -0.92 9.42 -6.69
CA GLN A 199 0.22 10.25 -7.04
C GLN A 199 1.49 9.57 -6.59
N THR A 200 2.48 9.55 -7.47
CA THR A 200 3.79 8.96 -7.19
C THR A 200 4.81 10.07 -7.34
N HIS A 201 5.64 10.27 -6.33
CA HIS A 201 6.65 11.31 -6.36
C HIS A 201 8.04 10.67 -6.40
N SER A 202 8.88 11.12 -7.31
CA SER A 202 10.29 10.78 -7.34
C SER A 202 11.03 11.75 -6.44
N THR A 203 11.40 11.27 -5.26
CA THR A 203 12.25 11.98 -4.29
C THR A 203 13.48 12.57 -4.97
N GLU A 204 14.11 11.78 -5.83
CA GLU A 204 15.34 12.11 -6.55
C GLU A 204 15.16 13.27 -7.55
N ARG A 205 14.11 13.24 -8.37
CA ARG A 205 13.84 14.34 -9.32
C ARG A 205 13.39 15.62 -8.62
N VAL A 206 12.61 15.50 -7.54
CA VAL A 206 12.18 16.67 -6.75
C VAL A 206 13.35 17.28 -5.99
N ARG A 207 14.31 16.48 -5.49
CA ARG A 207 15.54 16.97 -4.85
C ARG A 207 16.43 17.82 -5.76
N ARG A 208 16.39 17.58 -7.08
CA ARG A 208 17.24 18.26 -8.07
C ARG A 208 16.77 19.66 -8.44
N VAL A 209 15.53 20.01 -8.12
CA VAL A 209 14.94 21.33 -8.43
C VAL A 209 14.78 22.15 -7.17
N LYS A 210 14.65 23.48 -7.30
CA LYS A 210 14.31 24.34 -6.16
C LYS A 210 12.80 24.33 -5.90
N PHE A 211 12.40 24.75 -4.70
CA PHE A 211 10.97 24.84 -4.34
C PHE A 211 10.20 25.73 -5.32
N GLU A 212 10.76 26.88 -5.68
CA GLU A 212 10.12 27.86 -6.56
C GLU A 212 9.86 27.26 -7.95
N GLU A 213 10.85 26.55 -8.51
CA GLU A 213 10.72 25.86 -9.79
C GLU A 213 9.64 24.76 -9.74
N TRP A 214 9.62 23.97 -8.66
CA TRP A 214 8.62 22.93 -8.47
C TRP A 214 7.21 23.52 -8.29
N ARG A 215 7.08 24.57 -7.47
CA ARG A 215 5.83 25.32 -7.21
C ARG A 215 5.27 25.90 -8.50
N ASP A 216 6.10 26.62 -9.27
CA ASP A 216 5.67 27.28 -10.51
C ASP A 216 5.29 26.27 -11.58
N TYR A 217 5.89 25.08 -11.54
CA TYR A 217 5.48 23.98 -12.41
C TYR A 217 4.15 23.35 -11.98
N ILE A 218 3.93 23.10 -10.69
CA ILE A 218 2.76 22.36 -10.23
C ILE A 218 1.51 23.26 -10.10
N ALA A 219 1.64 24.50 -9.63
CA ALA A 219 0.53 25.41 -9.38
C ALA A 219 -0.48 25.56 -10.54
N PRO A 220 -0.07 25.78 -11.81
CA PRO A 220 -1.02 25.88 -12.92
C PRO A 220 -1.72 24.56 -13.27
N ARG A 221 -1.20 23.42 -12.77
CA ARG A 221 -1.73 22.07 -13.00
C ARG A 221 -2.71 21.62 -11.90
N LEU A 222 -2.78 22.35 -10.79
CA LEU A 222 -3.62 22.02 -9.64
C LEU A 222 -4.95 22.77 -9.65
N ASP A 223 -6.03 22.06 -9.32
CA ASP A 223 -7.35 22.62 -9.05
C ASP A 223 -7.41 23.12 -7.61
N MET A 224 -6.97 24.36 -7.41
CA MET A 224 -6.85 24.98 -6.08
C MET A 224 -8.21 25.12 -5.37
N ASP A 225 -9.30 25.22 -6.13
CA ASP A 225 -10.65 25.32 -5.57
C ASP A 225 -11.11 24.02 -4.89
N LYS A 226 -10.59 22.88 -5.35
CA LYS A 226 -10.84 21.55 -4.78
C LYS A 226 -9.80 21.13 -3.74
N MET A 227 -8.75 21.92 -3.57
CA MET A 227 -7.78 21.74 -2.48
C MET A 227 -8.35 22.40 -1.22
N ILE A 228 -8.99 21.58 -0.39
CA ILE A 228 -9.50 21.98 0.92
C ILE A 228 -8.60 21.41 2.01
N ASP A 229 -8.50 22.12 3.12
CA ASP A 229 -7.88 21.60 4.33
C ASP A 229 -8.84 20.59 4.96
N GLU A 230 -8.45 19.32 5.06
CA GLU A 230 -9.32 18.26 5.59
C GLU A 230 -9.64 18.43 7.08
N ARG A 231 -8.82 19.19 7.83
CA ARG A 231 -9.04 19.44 9.25
C ARG A 231 -10.06 20.55 9.47
N THR A 232 -10.05 21.59 8.64
CA THR A 232 -10.98 22.73 8.75
C THR A 232 -12.19 22.62 7.83
N GLY A 233 -12.10 21.82 6.76
CA GLY A 233 -13.12 21.71 5.70
C GLY A 233 -13.16 22.91 4.75
N LEU A 234 -12.17 23.82 4.83
CA LEU A 234 -12.19 25.11 4.14
C LEU A 234 -11.13 25.19 3.03
N LYS A 235 -11.35 26.08 2.07
CA LYS A 235 -10.37 26.39 1.00
C LYS A 235 -9.13 27.07 1.57
N PHE A 236 -7.97 26.78 1.00
CA PHE A 236 -6.73 27.47 1.36
C PHE A 236 -6.74 28.94 0.90
N SER A 237 -6.20 29.83 1.75
CA SER A 237 -5.78 31.16 1.28
C SER A 237 -4.48 31.05 0.48
N PRO A 238 -4.16 31.99 -0.43
CA PRO A 238 -2.93 31.92 -1.23
C PRO A 238 -1.65 31.74 -0.40
N ALA A 239 -1.50 32.51 0.68
CA ALA A 239 -0.36 32.40 1.58
C ALA A 239 -0.27 31.04 2.28
N ARG A 240 -1.41 30.49 2.72
CA ARG A 240 -1.41 29.14 3.32
C ARG A 240 -1.14 28.04 2.30
N LEU A 241 -1.67 28.17 1.09
CA LEU A 241 -1.42 27.21 0.03
C LEU A 241 0.08 27.14 -0.28
N GLU A 242 0.77 28.27 -0.28
CA GLU A 242 2.23 28.30 -0.46
C GLU A 242 2.98 27.57 0.66
N ILE A 243 2.59 27.78 1.93
CA ILE A 243 3.16 27.05 3.07
C ILE A 243 2.89 25.54 2.93
N ALA A 244 1.66 25.15 2.63
CA ALA A 244 1.28 23.75 2.48
C ALA A 244 2.02 23.08 1.31
N LEU A 245 2.18 23.77 0.17
CA LEU A 245 2.96 23.29 -0.96
C LEU A 245 4.45 23.15 -0.60
N LYS A 246 4.98 24.05 0.22
CA LYS A 246 6.36 23.96 0.72
C LYS A 246 6.54 22.74 1.64
N ASP A 247 5.57 22.48 2.52
CA ASP A 247 5.59 21.29 3.38
C ASP A 247 5.51 20.00 2.56
N VAL A 248 4.67 19.97 1.53
CA VAL A 248 4.59 18.85 0.58
C VAL A 248 5.93 18.66 -0.14
N TYR A 249 6.53 19.73 -0.64
CA TYR A 249 7.83 19.70 -1.31
C TYR A 249 8.93 19.16 -0.38
N GLU A 250 9.05 19.68 0.84
CA GLU A 250 10.06 19.21 1.79
C GLU A 250 9.80 17.77 2.23
N THR A 251 8.53 17.36 2.38
CA THR A 251 8.16 15.96 2.66
C THR A 251 8.62 15.04 1.54
N ILE A 252 8.34 15.37 0.28
CA ILE A 252 8.77 14.56 -0.88
C ILE A 252 10.29 14.55 -0.97
N LYS A 253 10.90 15.74 -0.93
CA LYS A 253 12.35 15.92 -1.02
C LYS A 253 13.08 15.14 0.05
N THR A 254 12.54 15.01 1.26
CA THR A 254 13.22 14.31 2.36
C THR A 254 12.77 12.87 2.55
N ASP A 255 11.94 12.32 1.65
CA ASP A 255 11.30 11.01 1.81
C ASP A 255 10.58 10.87 3.17
N GLY A 256 9.87 11.93 3.56
CA GLY A 256 9.11 12.01 4.81
C GLY A 256 9.91 12.42 6.05
N MET A 257 11.24 12.48 5.98
CA MET A 257 12.09 12.82 7.14
C MET A 257 11.84 14.23 7.68
N ALA A 258 11.44 15.20 6.85
CA ALA A 258 11.07 16.55 7.29
C ALA A 258 9.87 16.56 8.26
N THR A 259 8.97 15.57 8.15
CA THR A 259 7.79 15.43 9.02
C THR A 259 8.04 14.54 10.24
N MET A 260 9.23 13.96 10.33
CA MET A 260 9.64 13.11 11.45
C MET A 260 10.07 13.99 12.62
N ARG A 261 9.29 13.96 13.70
CA ARG A 261 9.70 14.55 14.97
C ARG A 261 10.57 13.55 15.72
N PRO A 262 11.85 13.87 16.04
CA PRO A 262 12.64 13.05 16.95
C PRO A 262 11.88 12.94 18.27
N SER A 263 11.51 11.72 18.68
CA SER A 263 10.82 11.49 19.95
C SER A 263 11.23 10.15 20.55
N GLY A 264 11.24 10.06 21.88
CA GLY A 264 11.47 8.81 22.61
C GLY A 264 10.29 7.82 22.53
N ALA A 265 9.22 8.16 21.81
CA ALA A 265 8.08 7.29 21.60
C ALA A 265 8.42 6.18 20.60
N GLN A 266 8.16 4.95 21.00
CA GLN A 266 8.55 3.76 20.25
C GLN A 266 7.71 3.63 18.95
N ARG A 267 8.38 3.84 17.81
CA ARG A 267 7.97 3.54 16.41
C ARG A 267 6.94 4.48 15.75
N GLY A 268 7.17 4.72 14.44
CA GLY A 268 6.57 5.76 13.58
C GLY A 268 5.04 5.83 13.49
N ARG A 269 4.53 6.88 12.81
CA ARG A 269 3.09 7.19 12.63
C ARG A 269 2.27 5.94 12.27
N SER A 270 1.08 5.80 12.89
CA SER A 270 0.14 4.72 12.62
C SER A 270 -0.16 4.60 11.11
N VAL A 271 -0.20 3.37 10.59
CA VAL A 271 -0.55 3.11 9.18
C VAL A 271 -1.94 3.67 8.86
N ALA A 272 -2.85 3.66 9.83
CA ALA A 272 -4.21 4.15 9.69
C ALA A 272 -4.31 5.66 9.34
N THR A 273 -3.33 6.47 9.72
CA THR A 273 -3.31 7.92 9.44
C THR A 273 -2.41 8.27 8.25
N ARG A 274 -1.46 7.39 7.88
CA ARG A 274 -0.47 7.65 6.83
C ARG A 274 -1.08 7.96 5.46
N ARG A 275 -2.27 7.42 5.15
CA ARG A 275 -2.89 7.52 3.82
C ARG A 275 -3.83 8.72 3.63
N GLN A 276 -4.02 9.54 4.66
CA GLN A 276 -4.90 10.71 4.60
C GLN A 276 -4.25 11.84 3.77
N ASP A 277 -2.92 12.00 3.86
CA ASP A 277 -2.19 13.14 3.26
C ASP A 277 -1.97 13.04 1.73
N HIS A 278 -2.05 11.85 1.12
CA HIS A 278 -1.69 11.63 -0.30
C HIS A 278 -2.71 12.13 -1.33
N ARG A 279 -3.80 12.76 -0.87
CA ARG A 279 -4.84 13.32 -1.74
C ARG A 279 -4.89 14.85 -1.66
N PHE A 280 -3.87 15.47 -1.06
CA PHE A 280 -3.78 16.92 -0.91
C PHE A 280 -3.71 17.64 -2.26
N LEU A 281 -2.79 17.23 -3.13
CA LEU A 281 -2.67 17.80 -4.47
C LEU A 281 -3.84 17.31 -5.33
N VAL A 282 -4.57 18.23 -5.95
CA VAL A 282 -5.70 17.89 -6.83
C VAL A 282 -5.34 18.40 -8.21
N PHE A 283 -5.17 17.51 -9.19
CA PHE A 283 -4.88 17.93 -10.57
C PHE A 283 -6.16 18.32 -11.29
N ARG A 284 -6.10 19.38 -12.11
CA ARG A 284 -7.28 19.90 -12.84
C ARG A 284 -7.87 18.91 -13.82
N ASN A 285 -7.01 18.10 -14.46
CA ASN A 285 -7.38 17.18 -15.53
C ASN A 285 -6.30 16.10 -15.72
N ALA A 286 -6.58 15.14 -16.61
CA ALA A 286 -5.68 14.03 -16.91
C ALA A 286 -4.32 14.49 -17.44
N ASP A 287 -4.31 15.48 -18.35
CA ASP A 287 -3.07 15.98 -18.96
C ASP A 287 -2.15 16.64 -17.90
N SER A 288 -2.73 17.36 -16.94
CA SER A 288 -2.00 17.97 -15.81
C SER A 288 -1.34 16.92 -14.92
N TRP A 289 -2.05 15.82 -14.63
CA TRP A 289 -1.50 14.69 -13.88
C TRP A 289 -0.39 13.99 -14.67
N LEU A 290 -0.61 13.69 -15.95
CA LEU A 290 0.39 13.04 -16.82
C LEU A 290 1.68 13.85 -16.91
N GLN A 291 1.59 15.15 -17.14
CA GLN A 291 2.76 16.04 -17.20
C GLN A 291 3.53 16.05 -15.88
N TYR A 292 2.81 16.13 -14.75
CA TYR A 292 3.45 16.06 -13.43
C TYR A 292 4.18 14.74 -13.21
N GLN A 293 3.52 13.62 -13.50
CA GLN A 293 4.10 12.29 -13.36
C GLN A 293 5.31 12.07 -14.27
N GLN A 294 5.30 12.65 -15.47
CA GLN A 294 6.43 12.60 -16.38
C GLN A 294 7.66 13.31 -15.82
N ARG A 295 7.49 14.48 -15.19
CA ARG A 295 8.61 15.27 -14.65
C ARG A 295 9.05 14.81 -13.25
N PHE A 296 8.09 14.60 -12.35
CA PHE A 296 8.35 14.43 -10.91
C PHE A 296 7.82 13.11 -10.35
N GLY A 297 7.29 12.21 -11.16
CA GLY A 297 6.68 10.96 -10.69
C GLY A 297 6.99 9.73 -11.54
N ASN A 298 6.01 8.83 -11.64
CA ASN A 298 6.09 7.69 -12.53
C ASN A 298 5.30 7.95 -13.82
N PRO A 299 5.96 8.07 -15.00
CA PRO A 299 5.29 8.34 -16.26
C PRO A 299 4.41 7.19 -16.76
N ASP A 300 4.48 5.99 -16.19
CA ASP A 300 3.63 4.85 -16.56
C ASP A 300 2.40 4.77 -15.64
N PRO A 301 1.20 5.12 -16.12
CA PRO A 301 -0.04 5.04 -15.36
C PRO A 301 -0.38 3.61 -14.93
N PHE A 302 0.03 2.61 -15.71
CA PHE A 302 -0.15 1.20 -15.36
C PHE A 302 0.57 0.88 -14.05
N ASP A 303 1.84 1.26 -13.97
CA ASP A 303 2.67 1.02 -12.79
C ASP A 303 2.13 1.80 -11.58
N SER A 304 1.64 3.04 -11.76
CA SER A 304 1.00 3.82 -10.69
C SER A 304 -0.27 3.14 -10.15
N MET A 305 -1.14 2.61 -11.01
CA MET A 305 -2.38 1.94 -10.61
C MET A 305 -2.10 0.61 -9.88
N ILE A 306 -1.23 -0.24 -10.45
CA ILE A 306 -0.86 -1.51 -9.85
C ILE A 306 -0.07 -1.31 -8.55
N GLY A 307 0.85 -0.34 -8.53
CA GLY A 307 1.59 0.04 -7.32
C GLY A 307 0.67 0.53 -6.21
N HIS A 308 -0.43 1.23 -6.53
CA HIS A 308 -1.43 1.60 -5.54
C HIS A 308 -2.19 0.40 -4.98
N ILE A 309 -2.59 -0.55 -5.83
CA ILE A 309 -3.24 -1.79 -5.39
C ILE A 309 -2.32 -2.55 -4.42
N ASP A 310 -1.06 -2.76 -4.77
CA ASP A 310 -0.11 -3.50 -3.94
C ASP A 310 0.13 -2.81 -2.59
N ASN A 311 0.34 -1.49 -2.62
CA ASN A 311 0.55 -0.69 -1.43
C ASN A 311 -0.67 -0.69 -0.50
N MET A 312 -1.88 -0.54 -1.05
CA MET A 312 -3.12 -0.62 -0.29
C MET A 312 -3.35 -2.01 0.27
N ALA A 313 -3.17 -3.06 -0.54
CA ALA A 313 -3.34 -4.45 -0.12
C ALA A 313 -2.41 -4.80 1.05
N ARG A 314 -1.15 -4.35 0.99
CA ARG A 314 -0.17 -4.52 2.06
C ARG A 314 -0.59 -3.80 3.33
N ASP A 315 -0.97 -2.53 3.23
CA ASP A 315 -1.38 -1.73 4.39
C ASP A 315 -2.67 -2.30 5.04
N ILE A 316 -3.65 -2.68 4.22
CA ILE A 316 -4.88 -3.35 4.68
C ILE A 316 -4.54 -4.67 5.37
N ALA A 317 -3.72 -5.53 4.76
CA ALA A 317 -3.35 -6.82 5.34
C ALA A 317 -2.67 -6.67 6.71
N MET A 318 -1.76 -5.70 6.84
CA MET A 318 -1.14 -5.37 8.12
C MET A 318 -2.17 -4.87 9.12
N MET A 319 -3.09 -3.99 8.73
CA MET A 319 -4.10 -3.44 9.64
C MET A 319 -5.15 -4.47 10.07
N GLU A 320 -5.59 -5.35 9.16
CA GLU A 320 -6.53 -6.41 9.47
C GLU A 320 -5.92 -7.48 10.39
N ARG A 321 -4.62 -7.76 10.22
CA ARG A 321 -3.93 -8.78 11.01
C ARG A 321 -3.38 -8.28 12.34
N LEU A 322 -2.75 -7.10 12.32
CA LEU A 322 -1.98 -6.53 13.41
C LEU A 322 -2.65 -5.30 14.04
N GLY A 323 -3.80 -4.87 13.53
CA GLY A 323 -4.53 -3.72 14.04
C GLY A 323 -4.08 -2.37 13.44
N PRO A 324 -4.76 -1.27 13.77
CA PRO A 324 -4.52 0.04 13.16
C PRO A 324 -3.10 0.60 13.39
N ASN A 325 -2.42 0.15 14.43
CA ASN A 325 -1.00 0.40 14.66
C ASN A 325 -0.21 -0.94 14.66
N PRO A 326 0.17 -1.46 13.48
CA PRO A 326 0.91 -2.72 13.40
C PRO A 326 2.20 -2.74 14.22
N ALA A 327 2.90 -1.61 14.32
CA ALA A 327 4.14 -1.49 15.07
C ALA A 327 3.95 -1.77 16.57
N SER A 328 2.81 -1.39 17.16
CA SER A 328 2.52 -1.70 18.56
C SER A 328 2.27 -3.18 18.77
N THR A 329 1.64 -3.87 17.82
CA THR A 329 1.48 -5.33 17.85
C THR A 329 2.82 -6.05 17.71
N ILE A 330 3.72 -5.57 16.85
CA ILE A 330 5.08 -6.14 16.78
C ILE A 330 5.80 -5.98 18.13
N THR A 331 5.73 -4.80 18.76
CA THR A 331 6.29 -4.59 20.11
C THR A 331 5.64 -5.52 21.14
N TYR A 332 4.32 -5.66 21.10
CA TYR A 332 3.58 -6.56 21.98
C TYR A 332 4.04 -8.01 21.81
N LEU A 333 4.20 -8.50 20.57
CA LEU A 333 4.71 -9.85 20.30
C LEU A 333 6.14 -10.03 20.83
N GLN A 334 7.02 -9.05 20.61
CA GLN A 334 8.40 -9.05 21.13
C GLN A 334 8.42 -9.14 22.65
N GLN A 335 7.58 -8.35 23.34
CA GLN A 335 7.46 -8.36 24.79
C GLN A 335 6.87 -9.68 25.30
N THR A 336 5.86 -10.24 24.65
CA THR A 336 5.25 -11.52 25.01
C THR A 336 6.27 -12.66 24.92
N MET A 337 7.05 -12.73 23.84
CA MET A 337 8.12 -13.74 23.69
C MET A 337 9.19 -13.60 24.77
N ARG A 338 9.66 -12.37 25.03
CA ARG A 338 10.68 -12.12 26.06
C ARG A 338 10.19 -12.44 27.46
N LYS A 339 8.93 -12.09 27.77
CA LYS A 339 8.31 -12.38 29.06
C LYS A 339 8.15 -13.88 29.28
N ALA A 340 7.75 -14.63 28.25
CA ALA A 340 7.61 -16.08 28.34
C ALA A 340 8.96 -16.81 28.51
N ALA A 341 10.04 -16.22 27.98
CA ALA A 341 11.39 -16.78 28.09
C ALA A 341 12.14 -16.37 29.36
N ALA A 342 11.61 -15.44 30.16
CA ALA A 342 12.30 -14.85 31.30
C ALA A 342 12.70 -15.91 32.33
N GLY A 343 13.97 -15.86 32.78
CA GLY A 343 14.50 -16.77 33.79
C GLY A 343 15.25 -17.99 33.24
N ASP A 344 15.23 -18.22 31.92
CA ASP A 344 16.10 -19.18 31.23
C ASP A 344 16.94 -18.48 30.16
N LYS A 345 18.26 -18.40 30.38
CA LYS A 345 19.21 -17.73 29.47
C LYS A 345 19.19 -18.29 28.05
N VAL A 346 18.93 -19.59 27.86
CA VAL A 346 18.87 -20.20 26.53
C VAL A 346 17.57 -19.77 25.83
N ALA A 347 16.45 -19.82 26.55
CA ALA A 347 15.17 -19.35 26.04
C ALA A 347 15.20 -17.84 25.71
N GLU A 348 15.79 -17.01 26.58
CA GLU A 348 15.94 -15.56 26.38
C GLU A 348 16.74 -15.24 25.12
N ASN A 349 17.87 -15.93 24.92
CA ASN A 349 18.67 -15.77 23.71
C ASN A 349 17.90 -16.15 22.44
N ARG A 350 17.11 -17.23 22.49
CA ARG A 350 16.25 -17.65 21.37
C ARG A 350 15.15 -16.61 21.10
N ALA A 351 14.46 -16.14 22.14
CA ALA A 351 13.43 -15.12 22.03
C ALA A 351 13.97 -13.80 21.47
N ASN A 352 15.17 -13.38 21.89
CA ASN A 352 15.82 -12.17 21.38
C ASN A 352 16.18 -12.29 19.89
N ARG A 353 16.73 -13.42 19.44
CA ARG A 353 16.99 -13.66 18.00
C ARG A 353 15.70 -13.62 17.19
N LYS A 354 14.62 -14.24 17.68
CA LYS A 354 13.32 -14.24 17.01
C LYS A 354 12.67 -12.85 17.00
N ALA A 355 12.83 -12.07 18.07
CA ALA A 355 12.37 -10.68 18.13
C ALA A 355 13.05 -9.78 17.08
N VAL A 356 14.35 -9.99 16.83
CA VAL A 356 15.09 -9.30 15.75
C VAL A 356 14.60 -9.76 14.39
N GLN A 357 14.48 -11.08 14.15
CA GLN A 357 13.92 -11.60 12.89
C GLN A 357 12.52 -11.07 12.59
N LEU A 358 11.67 -10.96 13.61
CA LEU A 358 10.33 -10.39 13.49
C LEU A 358 10.38 -8.91 13.08
N GLU A 359 11.30 -8.15 13.66
CA GLU A 359 11.50 -6.75 13.30
C GLU A 359 11.99 -6.61 11.86
N ASP A 360 12.96 -7.41 11.45
CA ASP A 360 13.53 -7.39 10.10
C ASP A 360 12.47 -7.75 9.07
N LEU A 361 11.67 -8.78 9.34
CA LEU A 361 10.56 -9.19 8.48
C LEU A 361 9.48 -8.11 8.39
N TYR A 362 9.11 -7.50 9.52
CA TYR A 362 8.18 -6.37 9.53
C TYR A 362 8.75 -5.15 8.76
N GLY A 363 10.04 -4.86 8.92
CA GLY A 363 10.75 -3.81 8.19
C GLY A 363 10.77 -4.06 6.68
N ALA A 364 10.96 -5.32 6.27
CA ALA A 364 10.89 -5.75 4.88
C ALA A 364 9.49 -5.58 4.29
N ILE A 365 8.44 -5.98 5.03
CA ILE A 365 7.04 -5.77 4.61
C ILE A 365 6.75 -4.27 4.50
N MET A 366 7.17 -3.46 5.47
CA MET A 366 6.97 -2.00 5.43
C MET A 366 7.77 -1.29 4.34
N GLY A 367 8.70 -1.99 3.66
CA GLY A 367 9.61 -1.41 2.66
C GLY A 367 10.73 -0.55 3.26
N ARG A 368 10.91 -0.57 4.59
CA ARG A 368 11.94 0.24 5.29
C ARG A 368 13.35 -0.28 5.07
N ASN A 369 13.51 -1.57 4.83
CA ASN A 369 14.82 -2.19 4.60
C ASN A 369 15.39 -1.90 3.21
N ASN A 370 14.63 -1.22 2.34
CA ASN A 370 15.05 -0.87 0.98
C ASN A 370 15.64 0.55 0.89
N SER A 371 15.72 1.30 1.99
CA SER A 371 16.40 2.60 2.01
C SER A 371 17.92 2.38 2.07
N PRO A 372 18.69 2.80 1.05
CA PRO A 372 20.11 2.55 0.98
C PRO A 372 20.89 3.43 1.95
N VAL A 373 21.79 2.80 2.74
CA VAL A 373 22.69 3.50 3.68
C VAL A 373 23.70 4.36 2.91
N ASP A 374 24.17 3.87 1.75
CA ASP A 374 24.99 4.60 0.79
C ASP A 374 24.38 4.39 -0.60
N SER A 375 24.05 5.48 -1.29
CA SER A 375 23.38 5.45 -2.59
C SER A 375 24.25 4.90 -3.72
N THR A 376 25.56 5.15 -3.68
CA THR A 376 26.52 4.76 -4.73
C THR A 376 26.88 3.29 -4.62
N PHE A 377 27.14 2.83 -3.39
CA PHE A 377 27.38 1.42 -3.11
C PHE A 377 26.11 0.60 -3.37
N ALA A 378 24.95 1.10 -2.95
CA ALA A 378 23.67 0.44 -3.23
C ALA A 378 23.36 0.35 -4.73
N TYR A 379 23.65 1.39 -5.52
CA TYR A 379 23.47 1.37 -6.98
C TYR A 379 24.30 0.27 -7.65
N THR A 380 25.56 0.13 -7.22
CA THR A 380 26.48 -0.90 -7.74
C THR A 380 26.01 -2.30 -7.34
N MET A 381 25.71 -2.51 -6.05
CA MET A 381 25.22 -3.80 -5.55
C MET A 381 23.85 -4.16 -6.11
N ALA A 382 22.99 -3.18 -6.41
CA ALA A 382 21.73 -3.40 -7.10
C ALA A 382 21.95 -3.92 -8.53
N GLY A 383 22.90 -3.34 -9.28
CA GLY A 383 23.29 -3.83 -10.60
C GLY A 383 23.84 -5.26 -10.57
N THR A 384 24.72 -5.56 -9.62
CA THR A 384 25.28 -6.91 -9.42
C THR A 384 24.19 -7.91 -9.02
N ARG A 385 23.31 -7.55 -8.10
CA ARG A 385 22.18 -8.41 -7.68
C ARG A 385 21.23 -8.68 -8.85
N GLN A 386 20.93 -7.67 -9.66
CA GLN A 386 20.09 -7.83 -10.86
C GLN A 386 20.70 -8.83 -11.84
N LEU A 387 22.02 -8.75 -12.07
CA LEU A 387 22.74 -9.71 -12.92
C LEU A 387 22.73 -11.13 -12.31
N LEU A 388 23.03 -11.28 -11.02
CA LEU A 388 23.02 -12.58 -10.34
C LEU A 388 21.62 -13.21 -10.32
N GLN A 389 20.59 -12.41 -10.04
CA GLN A 389 19.20 -12.84 -10.11
C GLN A 389 18.86 -13.32 -11.52
N SER A 390 19.22 -12.54 -12.56
CA SER A 390 18.97 -12.95 -13.95
C SER A 390 19.62 -14.30 -14.29
N ALA A 391 20.86 -14.54 -13.84
CA ALA A 391 21.56 -15.80 -14.05
C ALA A 391 20.88 -16.98 -13.30
N GLN A 392 20.49 -16.76 -12.04
CA GLN A 392 19.83 -17.79 -11.22
C GLN A 392 18.41 -18.12 -11.72
N LEU A 393 17.69 -17.13 -12.26
CA LEU A 393 16.32 -17.30 -12.73
C LEU A 393 16.24 -18.12 -14.03
N ALA A 394 17.28 -18.05 -14.87
CA ALA A 394 17.42 -18.96 -16.01
C ALA A 394 17.60 -20.42 -15.57
N ALA A 395 18.23 -20.68 -14.41
CA ALA A 395 18.30 -22.02 -13.82
C ALA A 395 16.98 -22.40 -13.12
N ALA A 396 16.28 -21.44 -12.52
CA ALA A 396 15.00 -21.68 -11.85
C ALA A 396 13.88 -22.13 -12.80
N SER A 397 13.86 -21.63 -14.04
CA SER A 397 12.90 -22.12 -15.05
C SER A 397 13.09 -23.60 -15.39
N LEU A 398 14.32 -24.09 -15.40
CA LEU A 398 14.62 -25.52 -15.57
C LEU A 398 14.17 -26.34 -14.34
N ALA A 399 14.33 -25.79 -13.13
CA ALA A 399 13.88 -26.44 -11.89
C ALA A 399 12.35 -26.45 -11.73
N ALA A 400 11.65 -25.47 -12.29
CA ALA A 400 10.19 -25.34 -12.20
C ALA A 400 9.40 -26.44 -12.92
N VAL A 401 10.07 -27.33 -13.68
CA VAL A 401 9.46 -28.57 -14.18
C VAL A 401 8.99 -29.46 -13.01
N THR A 402 9.67 -29.39 -11.86
CA THR A 402 9.28 -30.13 -10.64
C THR A 402 7.94 -29.66 -10.06
N ASP A 403 7.46 -28.45 -10.39
CA ASP A 403 6.15 -27.93 -9.95
C ASP A 403 4.99 -28.84 -10.39
N LEU A 404 5.14 -29.57 -11.50
CA LEU A 404 4.14 -30.54 -11.96
C LEU A 404 3.94 -31.69 -10.97
N ASN A 405 5.01 -32.14 -10.32
CA ASN A 405 4.91 -33.21 -9.32
C ASN A 405 4.24 -32.71 -8.05
N PHE A 406 4.55 -31.49 -7.60
CA PHE A 406 3.86 -30.87 -6.48
C PHE A 406 2.38 -30.63 -6.79
N GLN A 407 2.05 -30.15 -7.99
CA GLN A 407 0.65 -30.02 -8.43
C GLN A 407 -0.08 -31.36 -8.41
N ARG A 408 0.56 -32.45 -8.86
CA ARG A 408 -0.03 -33.79 -8.81
C ARG A 408 -0.32 -34.23 -7.37
N ILE A 409 0.64 -34.03 -6.45
CA ILE A 409 0.47 -34.36 -5.03
C ILE A 409 -0.66 -33.53 -4.41
N THR A 410 -0.69 -32.22 -4.66
CA THR A 410 -1.74 -31.32 -4.18
C THR A 410 -3.11 -31.68 -4.76
N ARG A 411 -3.19 -32.03 -6.04
CA ARG A 411 -4.44 -32.52 -6.67
C ARG A 411 -4.94 -33.78 -5.99
N ASN A 412 -4.05 -34.75 -5.77
CA ASN A 412 -4.40 -35.98 -5.06
C ASN A 412 -4.94 -35.71 -3.66
N PHE A 413 -4.27 -34.81 -2.92
CA PHE A 413 -4.70 -34.41 -1.58
C PHE A 413 -6.09 -33.77 -1.56
N ASN A 414 -6.44 -33.01 -2.61
CA ASN A 414 -7.74 -32.35 -2.74
C ASN A 414 -8.78 -33.19 -3.52
N GLY A 415 -8.52 -34.48 -3.77
CA GLY A 415 -9.46 -35.37 -4.49
C GLY A 415 -9.63 -35.06 -5.99
N LEU A 416 -8.75 -34.24 -6.57
CA LEU A 416 -8.81 -33.86 -7.98
C LEU A 416 -8.15 -34.93 -8.89
N PRO A 417 -8.62 -35.09 -10.14
CA PRO A 417 -8.00 -35.97 -11.12
C PRO A 417 -6.53 -35.64 -11.35
N GLN A 418 -5.65 -36.63 -11.24
CA GLN A 418 -4.22 -36.46 -11.53
C GLN A 418 -3.93 -36.53 -13.05
N VAL A 419 -4.75 -37.31 -13.77
CA VAL A 419 -4.59 -37.57 -15.21
C VAL A 419 -4.85 -36.30 -16.00
N GLY A 420 -3.91 -35.93 -16.87
CA GLY A 420 -4.05 -34.73 -17.71
C GLY A 420 -3.52 -33.43 -17.08
N THR A 421 -2.95 -33.45 -15.86
CA THR A 421 -2.30 -32.28 -15.23
C THR A 421 -1.35 -31.55 -16.19
N ILE A 422 -0.51 -32.31 -16.92
CA ILE A 422 0.44 -31.75 -17.89
C ILE A 422 -0.30 -31.10 -19.07
N ASN A 423 -1.28 -31.78 -19.66
CA ASN A 423 -2.07 -31.25 -20.77
C ASN A 423 -2.89 -30.02 -20.38
N GLN A 424 -3.45 -29.99 -19.17
CA GLN A 424 -4.20 -28.85 -18.66
C GLN A 424 -3.28 -27.64 -18.44
N THR A 425 -2.13 -27.82 -17.78
CA THR A 425 -1.14 -26.76 -17.55
C THR A 425 -0.55 -26.25 -18.87
N LEU A 426 -0.23 -27.14 -19.82
CA LEU A 426 0.20 -26.76 -21.17
C LEU A 426 -0.91 -26.02 -21.94
N SER A 427 -2.17 -26.44 -21.82
CA SER A 427 -3.30 -25.74 -22.46
C SER A 427 -3.52 -24.36 -21.84
N ALA A 428 -3.30 -24.19 -20.53
CA ALA A 428 -3.38 -22.91 -19.85
C ALA A 428 -2.23 -21.99 -20.29
N LEU A 429 -1.02 -22.55 -20.46
CA LEU A 429 0.14 -21.85 -20.99
C LEU A 429 -0.08 -21.40 -22.44
N MET A 430 -0.56 -22.29 -23.31
CA MET A 430 -0.90 -21.98 -24.70
C MET A 430 -2.12 -21.06 -24.85
N ALA A 431 -2.92 -20.91 -23.80
CA ALA A 431 -4.05 -19.98 -23.76
C ALA A 431 -3.69 -18.59 -23.23
N LEU A 432 -2.50 -18.36 -22.66
CA LEU A 432 -2.02 -17.02 -22.28
C LEU A 432 -2.03 -15.98 -23.44
N PRO A 433 -1.81 -16.37 -24.71
CA PRO A 433 -2.04 -15.50 -25.86
C PRO A 433 -3.53 -15.23 -26.14
N ARG A 434 -4.41 -16.19 -25.85
CA ARG A 434 -5.87 -16.13 -26.08
C ARG A 434 -6.58 -15.58 -24.84
N GLY A 435 -6.86 -14.27 -24.85
CA GLY A 435 -7.24 -13.49 -23.67
C GLY A 435 -8.37 -14.06 -22.79
N GLU A 436 -9.31 -14.84 -23.33
CA GLU A 436 -10.50 -15.30 -22.60
C GLU A 436 -10.21 -16.20 -21.38
N ARG A 437 -9.34 -17.22 -21.50
CA ARG A 437 -9.01 -18.09 -20.36
C ARG A 437 -8.24 -17.35 -19.27
N SER A 438 -7.32 -16.46 -19.66
CA SER A 438 -6.61 -15.60 -18.71
C SER A 438 -7.54 -14.62 -18.00
N LYS A 439 -8.50 -14.02 -18.73
CA LYS A 439 -9.52 -13.13 -18.16
C LYS A 439 -10.36 -13.90 -17.15
N LEU A 440 -10.84 -15.09 -17.51
CA LEU A 440 -11.60 -15.94 -16.61
C LEU A 440 -10.81 -16.27 -15.34
N ALA A 441 -9.56 -16.70 -15.46
CA ALA A 441 -8.72 -17.03 -14.30
C ALA A 441 -8.54 -15.81 -13.36
N ILE A 442 -8.23 -14.64 -13.90
CA ILE A 442 -8.09 -13.40 -13.11
C ILE A 442 -9.43 -13.02 -12.47
N ARG A 443 -10.55 -13.13 -13.20
CA ARG A 443 -11.90 -12.85 -12.70
C ARG A 443 -12.32 -13.78 -11.56
N LEU A 444 -11.87 -15.03 -11.61
CA LEU A 444 -12.04 -16.02 -10.54
C LEU A 444 -11.12 -15.75 -9.32
N GLY A 445 -10.32 -14.67 -9.34
CA GLY A 445 -9.41 -14.32 -8.25
C GLY A 445 -8.15 -15.17 -8.21
N LEU A 446 -7.82 -15.88 -9.30
CA LEU A 446 -6.54 -16.54 -9.45
C LEU A 446 -5.45 -15.51 -9.77
N THR A 447 -4.19 -15.87 -9.56
CA THR A 447 -3.09 -14.89 -9.59
C THR A 447 -3.00 -14.11 -10.91
N ALA A 448 -2.80 -12.80 -10.81
CA ALA A 448 -2.52 -11.92 -11.94
C ALA A 448 -1.02 -11.54 -12.01
N GLU A 449 -0.15 -12.21 -11.24
CA GLU A 449 1.28 -11.87 -11.11
C GLU A 449 1.95 -11.70 -12.48
N GLY A 450 1.67 -12.57 -13.46
CA GLY A 450 2.26 -12.47 -14.81
C GLY A 450 1.96 -11.18 -15.56
N TYR A 451 0.90 -10.46 -15.20
CA TYR A 451 0.52 -9.18 -15.79
C TYR A 451 1.06 -7.99 -14.98
N THR A 452 1.41 -8.20 -13.71
CA THR A 452 1.77 -7.14 -12.74
C THR A 452 3.22 -7.19 -12.26
N THR A 453 3.99 -8.23 -12.61
CA THR A 453 5.32 -8.56 -12.05
C THR A 453 6.35 -7.44 -12.19
N LEU A 454 6.33 -6.63 -13.24
CA LEU A 454 7.28 -5.51 -13.39
C LEU A 454 6.94 -4.33 -12.46
N ALA A 455 5.66 -3.99 -12.34
CA ALA A 455 5.20 -2.91 -11.47
C ALA A 455 5.42 -3.25 -9.98
N ALA A 456 5.12 -4.50 -9.60
CA ALA A 456 5.27 -4.97 -8.21
C ALA A 456 6.73 -5.32 -7.86
N GLY A 457 7.51 -5.84 -8.81
CA GLY A 457 8.90 -6.25 -8.60
C GLY A 457 9.87 -5.09 -8.40
N GLN A 458 9.69 -3.98 -9.14
CA GLN A 458 10.51 -2.78 -8.97
C GLN A 458 10.35 -2.18 -7.57
N MET A 459 9.12 -2.12 -7.04
CA MET A 459 8.86 -1.63 -5.69
C MET A 459 9.39 -2.57 -4.59
N ARG A 460 9.37 -3.90 -4.83
CA ARG A 460 9.76 -4.91 -3.83
C ARG A 460 11.28 -5.08 -3.69
N TYR A 461 12.05 -4.98 -4.77
CA TYR A 461 13.47 -5.38 -4.79
C TYR A 461 14.48 -4.26 -5.03
N VAL A 462 14.04 -3.12 -5.58
CA VAL A 462 14.95 -2.08 -6.07
C VAL A 462 14.90 -0.81 -5.22
N GLY A 463 13.78 -0.55 -4.53
CA GLY A 463 13.61 0.69 -3.77
C GLY A 463 13.71 1.94 -4.67
N ASP A 464 13.93 3.11 -4.09
CA ASP A 464 14.08 4.38 -4.81
C ASP A 464 15.37 4.48 -5.66
N ILE A 465 16.32 3.55 -5.47
CA ILE A 465 17.57 3.50 -6.26
C ILE A 465 17.49 2.37 -7.27
N SER A 466 16.99 2.72 -8.45
CA SER A 466 17.14 1.88 -9.63
C SER A 466 18.61 1.74 -9.99
N GLY A 467 19.15 0.50 -9.95
CA GLY A 467 20.48 0.19 -10.49
C GLY A 467 20.63 0.58 -11.98
N PRO A 468 21.81 0.41 -12.59
CA PRO A 468 22.08 0.81 -13.97
C PRO A 468 20.97 0.42 -14.94
N GLU A 469 20.55 1.36 -15.80
CA GLU A 469 19.40 1.13 -16.69
C GLU A 469 19.60 -0.10 -17.59
N VAL A 470 20.85 -0.34 -18.01
CA VAL A 470 21.23 -1.50 -18.83
C VAL A 470 21.05 -2.80 -18.06
N THR A 471 21.53 -2.90 -16.81
CA THR A 471 21.37 -4.12 -16.00
C THR A 471 19.91 -4.38 -15.67
N ARG A 472 19.14 -3.33 -15.43
CA ARG A 472 17.68 -3.43 -15.24
C ARG A 472 17.00 -3.97 -16.49
N ARG A 473 17.31 -3.44 -17.67
CA ARG A 473 16.72 -3.93 -18.95
C ARG A 473 17.08 -5.38 -19.23
N ILE A 474 18.30 -5.81 -18.90
CA ILE A 474 18.75 -7.21 -19.03
C ILE A 474 17.98 -8.10 -18.06
N ALA A 475 17.93 -7.74 -16.77
CA ALA A 475 17.19 -8.50 -15.76
C ALA A 475 15.70 -8.60 -16.10
N ASP A 476 15.07 -7.49 -16.52
CA ASP A 476 13.69 -7.46 -16.99
C ASP A 476 13.47 -8.35 -18.21
N PHE A 477 14.42 -8.37 -19.16
CA PHE A 477 14.35 -9.24 -20.34
C PHE A 477 14.47 -10.71 -19.95
N VAL A 478 15.48 -11.10 -19.16
CA VAL A 478 15.67 -12.48 -18.71
C VAL A 478 14.48 -12.97 -17.89
N MET A 479 13.91 -12.12 -17.03
CA MET A 479 12.68 -12.42 -16.31
C MET A 479 11.51 -12.73 -17.26
N ARG A 480 11.37 -11.98 -18.35
CA ARG A 480 10.33 -12.21 -19.36
C ARG A 480 10.61 -13.44 -20.22
N THR A 481 11.85 -13.68 -20.60
CA THR A 481 12.23 -14.77 -21.52
C THR A 481 12.43 -16.12 -20.82
N SER A 482 12.66 -16.14 -19.51
CA SER A 482 12.80 -17.40 -18.75
C SER A 482 11.52 -18.24 -18.76
N LEU A 483 10.37 -17.65 -19.13
CA LEU A 483 9.03 -18.25 -19.11
C LEU A 483 8.60 -18.79 -17.74
N LEU A 484 9.36 -18.55 -16.68
CA LEU A 484 9.08 -19.03 -15.33
C LEU A 484 7.76 -18.44 -14.81
N SER A 485 7.57 -17.11 -14.90
CA SER A 485 6.32 -16.49 -14.45
C SER A 485 5.10 -16.96 -15.27
N PRO A 486 5.13 -17.01 -16.62
CA PRO A 486 4.09 -17.67 -17.41
C PRO A 486 3.79 -19.11 -16.99
N TRP A 487 4.82 -19.93 -16.76
CA TRP A 487 4.70 -21.33 -16.34
C TRP A 487 4.02 -21.48 -14.99
N THR A 488 4.51 -20.77 -13.97
CA THR A 488 3.94 -20.81 -12.62
C THR A 488 2.50 -20.30 -12.60
N ASN A 489 2.18 -19.25 -13.36
CA ASN A 489 0.80 -18.75 -13.46
C ASN A 489 -0.13 -19.74 -14.16
N ALA A 490 0.31 -20.34 -15.27
CA ALA A 490 -0.46 -21.36 -15.97
C ALA A 490 -0.78 -22.55 -15.06
N GLY A 491 0.20 -23.00 -14.26
CA GLY A 491 0.00 -24.05 -13.26
C GLY A 491 -1.02 -23.68 -12.18
N ARG A 492 -0.90 -22.48 -11.60
CA ARG A 492 -1.85 -21.97 -10.59
C ARG A 492 -3.25 -21.79 -11.15
N TRP A 493 -3.37 -21.35 -12.41
CA TRP A 493 -4.67 -21.22 -13.07
C TRP A 493 -5.28 -22.57 -13.38
N ALA A 494 -4.51 -23.51 -13.93
CA ALA A 494 -4.99 -24.86 -14.24
C ALA A 494 -5.52 -25.54 -12.98
N PHE A 495 -4.74 -25.53 -11.89
CA PHE A 495 -5.18 -26.08 -10.61
C PHE A 495 -6.39 -25.31 -10.05
N GLY A 496 -6.31 -23.98 -10.00
CA GLY A 496 -7.36 -23.16 -9.38
C GLY A 496 -8.70 -23.22 -10.10
N MET A 497 -8.72 -23.24 -11.44
CA MET A 497 -9.96 -23.37 -12.21
C MET A 497 -10.58 -24.75 -12.05
N GLU A 498 -9.76 -25.81 -12.01
CA GLU A 498 -10.25 -27.17 -11.78
C GLU A 498 -10.78 -27.35 -10.35
N PHE A 499 -10.06 -26.83 -9.36
CA PHE A 499 -10.51 -26.85 -7.97
C PHE A 499 -11.83 -26.10 -7.78
N LEU A 500 -11.96 -24.89 -8.35
CA LEU A 500 -13.20 -24.11 -8.29
C LEU A 500 -14.36 -24.75 -9.06
N GLY A 501 -14.08 -25.52 -10.12
CA GLY A 501 -15.11 -26.29 -10.82
C GLY A 501 -15.49 -27.60 -10.11
N HIS A 502 -14.69 -28.06 -9.16
CA HIS A 502 -14.95 -29.25 -8.36
C HIS A 502 -15.78 -28.95 -7.09
N LEU A 503 -15.58 -27.76 -6.51
CA LEU A 503 -16.45 -27.21 -5.45
C LEU A 503 -17.84 -26.91 -6.00
#